data_AF-A0A1G1FIU2-F1
#
_entry.id   AF-A0A1G1FIU2-F1
#
_cell.length_a   1.000
_cell.length_b   1.000
_cell.length_c   1.000
_cell.angle_alpha   90.00
_cell.angle_beta   90.00
_cell.angle_gamma   90.00
#
_symmetry.space_group_name_H-M   'P 1'
#
loop_
_entity.id
_entity.type
_entity.pdbx_description
1 polymer ?
#
loop_
_entity_poly.entity_id
_entity_poly.type
_entity_poly.pdbx_seq_one_letter_code
_entity_poly.pdbx_strand_id
1 'polypeptide(L)'
;MKKIYFAVFFLLCTNLAVADVSIIMKDGKILNWSSYTEEDNSYCTWKSYGKFCVSQDDVKVIKETGGSSGGSSDSGYGNSGQSSSGSSYSGDTGRGTTIIQRRGSGVIVDENVSSADREAEIQRLDREADLKKWEREKSLEKERELAKEREEQRIREAEERRYQQEREWRIKQEENKLYRGMGNQRGY
;
A
#
# COMPACT_ATOMS: atom_id res chain seq x y z
N MET A 1 -35.19 25.49 12.75
CA MET A 1 -34.73 25.31 11.36
C MET A 1 -33.21 25.06 11.19
N LYS A 2 -32.36 25.16 12.23
CA LYS A 2 -30.90 24.93 12.10
C LYS A 2 -30.44 23.46 12.10
N LYS A 3 -31.29 22.52 12.53
CA LYS A 3 -30.94 21.09 12.67
C LYS A 3 -31.03 20.30 11.36
N ILE A 4 -31.72 20.82 10.35
CA ILE A 4 -31.93 20.13 9.06
C ILE A 4 -30.67 20.25 8.17
N TYR A 5 -29.95 21.37 8.23
CA TYR A 5 -28.72 21.59 7.46
C TYR A 5 -27.61 20.60 7.82
N PHE A 6 -27.52 20.20 9.09
CA PHE A 6 -26.49 19.26 9.55
C PHE A 6 -26.71 17.85 8.98
N ALA A 7 -27.97 17.42 8.82
CA ALA A 7 -28.28 16.11 8.25
C ALA A 7 -28.04 16.06 6.74
N VAL A 8 -28.35 17.13 6.01
CA VAL A 8 -28.11 17.21 4.55
C VAL A 8 -26.61 17.29 4.23
N PHE A 9 -25.81 17.97 5.06
CA PHE A 9 -24.36 18.00 4.90
C PHE A 9 -23.70 16.64 5.18
N PHE A 10 -24.20 15.89 6.17
CA PHE A 10 -23.69 14.55 6.50
C PHE A 10 -24.05 13.50 5.44
N LEU A 11 -25.17 13.66 4.74
CA LEU A 11 -25.64 12.76 3.67
C LEU A 11 -24.93 12.97 2.34
N LEU A 12 -24.24 14.10 2.14
CA LEU A 12 -23.46 14.39 0.94
C LEU A 12 -22.02 13.86 0.99
N CYS A 13 -21.51 13.51 2.18
CA CYS A 13 -20.12 13.06 2.36
C CYS A 13 -19.92 11.53 2.21
N THR A 14 -20.98 10.73 2.02
CA THR A 14 -20.90 9.26 2.09
C THR A 14 -20.73 8.54 0.75
N ASN A 15 -20.59 9.25 -0.37
CA ASN A 15 -20.45 8.64 -1.71
C ASN A 15 -19.16 9.00 -2.45
N LEU A 16 -18.07 9.33 -1.75
CA LEU A 16 -16.75 9.25 -2.37
C LEU A 16 -16.26 7.80 -2.27
N ALA A 17 -16.74 6.96 -3.19
CA ALA A 17 -16.05 5.72 -3.50
C ALA A 17 -14.64 6.12 -3.98
N VAL A 18 -13.67 5.96 -3.09
CA VAL A 18 -12.25 6.22 -3.37
C VAL A 18 -11.78 5.11 -4.30
N ALA A 19 -11.97 5.32 -5.61
CA ALA A 19 -11.43 4.42 -6.61
C ALA A 19 -9.92 4.64 -6.67
N ASP A 20 -9.15 3.58 -6.45
CA ASP A 20 -7.71 3.65 -6.69
C ASP A 20 -7.47 3.95 -8.18
N VAL A 21 -6.48 4.79 -8.44
CA VAL A 21 -6.09 5.26 -9.77
C VAL A 21 -4.61 4.98 -9.99
N SER A 22 -4.28 4.38 -11.12
CA SER A 22 -2.92 4.20 -11.62
C SER A 22 -2.59 5.24 -12.68
N ILE A 23 -1.66 6.13 -12.37
CA ILE A 23 -1.11 7.12 -13.30
C ILE A 23 0.17 6.56 -13.93
N ILE A 24 0.19 6.45 -15.24
CA ILE A 24 1.33 5.98 -16.02
C ILE A 24 2.03 7.19 -16.62
N MET A 25 3.31 7.34 -16.30
CA MET A 25 4.17 8.42 -16.74
C MET A 25 4.77 8.14 -18.12
N LYS A 26 5.17 9.19 -18.84
CA LYS A 26 5.87 9.06 -20.13
C LYS A 26 7.24 8.38 -20.00
N ASP A 27 7.90 8.50 -18.84
CA ASP A 27 9.17 7.82 -18.53
C ASP A 27 9.01 6.33 -18.19
N GLY A 28 7.76 5.82 -18.19
CA GLY A 28 7.44 4.43 -17.90
C GLY A 28 7.17 4.13 -16.43
N LYS A 29 7.28 5.11 -15.52
CA LYS A 29 6.91 4.91 -14.10
C LYS A 29 5.39 4.81 -13.95
N ILE A 30 4.95 4.08 -12.93
CA ILE A 30 3.54 3.92 -12.58
C ILE A 30 3.35 4.37 -11.14
N LEU A 31 2.43 5.30 -10.92
CA LEU A 31 2.07 5.86 -9.62
C LEU A 31 0.65 5.44 -9.25
N ASN A 32 0.48 4.80 -8.10
CA ASN A 32 -0.83 4.38 -7.59
C ASN A 32 -1.30 5.35 -6.51
N TRP A 33 -2.39 6.05 -6.78
CA TRP A 33 -3.00 7.05 -5.90
C TRP A 33 -4.44 6.66 -5.59
N SER A 34 -4.87 6.87 -4.35
CA SER A 34 -6.25 6.61 -3.95
C SER A 34 -7.21 7.68 -4.47
N SER A 35 -6.71 8.90 -4.68
CA SER A 35 -7.46 10.01 -5.27
C SER A 35 -6.48 11.07 -5.78
N TYR A 36 -6.96 11.91 -6.68
CA TYR A 36 -6.20 13.06 -7.18
C TYR A 36 -7.11 14.26 -7.45
N THR A 37 -6.51 15.45 -7.44
CA THR A 37 -7.12 16.71 -7.84
C THR A 37 -6.33 17.32 -8.98
N GLU A 38 -7.00 18.08 -9.84
CA GLU A 38 -6.36 18.85 -10.91
C GLU A 38 -6.16 20.28 -10.46
N GLU A 39 -4.91 20.74 -10.45
CA GLU A 39 -4.54 22.11 -10.07
C GLU A 39 -3.40 22.61 -10.95
N ASP A 40 -3.53 23.82 -11.53
CA ASP A 40 -2.47 24.51 -12.27
C ASP A 40 -1.69 23.62 -13.25
N ASN A 41 -2.40 22.90 -14.12
CA ASN A 41 -1.84 21.98 -15.11
C ASN A 41 -1.02 20.82 -14.50
N SER A 42 -1.37 20.42 -13.28
CA SER A 42 -0.79 19.29 -12.57
C SER A 42 -1.87 18.41 -11.96
N TYR A 43 -1.56 17.11 -11.84
CA TYR A 43 -2.32 16.17 -11.02
C TYR A 43 -1.68 16.09 -9.64
N CYS A 44 -2.45 16.37 -8.60
CA CYS A 44 -1.98 16.40 -7.22
C CYS A 44 -2.69 15.37 -6.36
N THR A 45 -1.98 14.82 -5.37
CA THR A 45 -2.53 13.90 -4.38
C THR A 45 -1.99 14.23 -2.99
N TRP A 46 -2.75 13.89 -1.95
CA TRP A 46 -2.30 14.03 -0.56
C TRP A 46 -1.69 12.72 -0.07
N LYS A 47 -0.42 12.79 0.32
CA LYS A 47 0.30 11.69 0.99
C LYS A 47 0.58 12.07 2.45
N SER A 48 1.02 11.10 3.25
CA SER A 48 1.37 11.33 4.66
C SER A 48 2.48 12.36 4.86
N TYR A 49 3.36 12.53 3.87
CA TYR A 49 4.45 13.51 3.87
C TYR A 49 4.08 14.86 3.20
N GLY A 50 2.81 15.05 2.82
CA GLY A 50 2.31 16.28 2.23
C GLY A 50 1.72 16.10 0.83
N LYS A 51 1.50 17.25 0.17
CA LYS A 51 0.96 17.31 -1.19
C LYS A 51 2.04 16.92 -2.20
N PHE A 52 1.70 15.99 -3.08
CA PHE A 52 2.57 15.53 -4.16
C PHE A 52 1.89 15.82 -5.49
N CYS A 53 2.56 16.52 -6.40
CA CYS A 53 2.01 16.90 -7.69
C CYS A 53 2.89 16.43 -8.84
N VAL A 54 2.26 16.13 -9.96
CA VAL A 54 2.89 15.68 -11.21
C VAL A 54 2.33 16.52 -12.35
N SER A 55 3.19 17.02 -13.24
CA SER A 55 2.76 17.78 -14.41
C SER A 55 1.90 16.92 -15.34
N GLN A 56 0.81 17.48 -15.89
CA GLN A 56 0.00 16.79 -16.89
C GLN A 56 0.82 16.42 -18.13
N ASP A 57 1.84 17.23 -18.47
CA ASP A 57 2.73 16.98 -19.61
C ASP A 57 3.59 15.72 -19.44
N ASP A 58 3.83 15.27 -18.22
CA ASP A 58 4.63 14.08 -17.94
C ASP A 58 3.77 12.81 -17.84
N VAL A 59 2.44 12.97 -17.83
CA VAL A 59 1.50 11.85 -17.75
C VAL A 59 1.20 11.31 -19.16
N LYS A 60 1.22 9.98 -19.27
CA LYS A 60 0.86 9.25 -20.50
C LYS A 60 -0.59 8.80 -20.48
N VAL A 61 -1.04 8.21 -19.38
CA VAL A 61 -2.42 7.72 -19.23
C VAL A 61 -2.79 7.54 -17.75
N ILE A 62 -4.06 7.72 -17.43
CA ILE A 62 -4.64 7.48 -16.11
C ILE A 62 -5.64 6.32 -16.22
N LYS A 63 -5.57 5.34 -15.30
CA LYS A 63 -6.47 4.17 -15.27
C LYS A 63 -7.09 4.02 -13.89
N GLU A 64 -8.40 3.77 -13.83
CA GLU A 64 -9.09 3.41 -12.59
C GLU A 64 -8.89 1.92 -12.29
N THR A 65 -8.45 1.60 -11.08
CA THR A 65 -8.12 0.23 -10.63
C THR A 65 -9.23 -0.41 -9.79
N GLY A 66 -10.37 0.25 -9.61
CA GLY A 66 -11.49 -0.23 -8.79
C GLY A 66 -12.78 -0.45 -9.59
N GLY A 67 -13.11 -1.71 -9.90
CA GLY A 67 -14.46 -2.06 -10.39
C GLY A 67 -14.59 -3.10 -11.50
N SER A 68 -13.72 -4.13 -11.57
CA SER A 68 -14.00 -5.31 -12.41
C SER A 68 -14.64 -6.42 -11.57
N SER A 69 -15.92 -6.24 -11.24
CA SER A 69 -16.82 -7.36 -10.98
C SER A 69 -17.68 -7.61 -12.23
N GLY A 70 -17.18 -8.51 -13.10
CA GLY A 70 -18.01 -9.35 -13.98
C GLY A 70 -18.48 -8.77 -15.32
N GLY A 71 -18.11 -9.45 -16.41
CA GLY A 71 -18.83 -9.31 -17.69
C GLY A 71 -18.04 -9.68 -18.92
N SER A 72 -17.81 -10.99 -19.14
CA SER A 72 -17.70 -11.50 -20.51
C SER A 72 -18.94 -11.05 -21.28
N SER A 73 -18.75 -10.22 -22.30
CA SER A 73 -19.74 -9.99 -23.34
C SER A 73 -18.99 -9.84 -24.65
N ASP A 74 -18.73 -11.02 -25.19
CA ASP A 74 -18.69 -11.32 -26.60
C ASP A 74 -19.66 -10.43 -27.39
N SER A 75 -19.12 -9.62 -28.30
CA SER A 75 -19.85 -9.12 -29.47
C SER A 75 -18.83 -8.60 -30.48
N GLY A 76 -18.47 -9.49 -31.40
CA GLY A 76 -17.72 -9.12 -32.58
C GLY A 76 -18.50 -8.14 -33.46
N TYR A 77 -17.78 -7.16 -34.02
CA TYR A 77 -17.98 -6.76 -35.40
C TYR A 77 -16.60 -6.52 -36.01
N GLY A 78 -16.40 -7.17 -37.15
CA GLY A 78 -15.11 -7.26 -37.81
C GLY A 78 -14.58 -5.92 -38.32
N ASN A 79 -13.28 -5.92 -38.59
CA ASN A 79 -12.77 -5.19 -39.73
C ASN A 79 -11.61 -5.97 -40.35
N SER A 80 -11.88 -6.53 -41.52
CA SER A 80 -10.90 -7.07 -42.45
C SER A 80 -10.10 -5.92 -43.06
N GLY A 81 -8.78 -5.94 -42.86
CA GLY A 81 -7.85 -4.99 -43.47
C GLY A 81 -6.46 -5.60 -43.54
N GLN A 82 -6.21 -6.34 -44.61
CA GLN A 82 -4.91 -6.86 -45.04
C GLN A 82 -3.81 -5.79 -45.02
N SER A 83 -2.62 -6.16 -44.54
CA SER A 83 -1.35 -6.14 -45.30
C SER A 83 -0.21 -6.61 -44.36
N SER A 84 0.32 -7.84 -44.51
CA SER A 84 1.43 -8.25 -45.39
C SER A 84 2.74 -7.49 -45.21
N SER A 85 3.59 -8.00 -44.31
CA SER A 85 5.05 -8.15 -44.44
C SER A 85 5.53 -8.77 -43.12
N GLY A 86 5.93 -10.04 -43.01
CA GLY A 86 6.88 -10.71 -43.86
C GLY A 86 8.29 -10.43 -43.34
N SER A 87 8.75 -11.20 -42.35
CA SER A 87 10.19 -11.41 -42.17
C SER A 87 10.43 -12.66 -41.33
N SER A 88 10.56 -13.78 -42.05
CA SER A 88 11.19 -15.00 -41.59
C SER A 88 12.68 -14.72 -41.39
N TYR A 89 13.22 -14.98 -40.21
CA TYR A 89 14.65 -15.23 -40.04
C TYR A 89 14.82 -16.68 -39.63
N SER A 90 15.14 -17.48 -40.64
CA SER A 90 15.81 -18.77 -40.52
C SER A 90 17.08 -18.64 -39.69
N GLY A 91 17.41 -19.71 -38.98
CA GLY A 91 18.66 -19.85 -38.26
C GLY A 91 19.87 -19.57 -39.14
N ASP A 92 20.83 -18.88 -38.55
CA ASP A 92 22.22 -18.95 -38.96
C ASP A 92 23.05 -19.28 -37.72
N THR A 93 23.55 -20.51 -37.68
CA THR A 93 24.66 -20.93 -36.82
C THR A 93 25.93 -20.28 -37.35
N GLY A 94 26.04 -18.97 -37.13
CA GLY A 94 27.18 -18.15 -37.54
C GLY A 94 27.72 -17.41 -36.35
N ARG A 95 28.88 -17.86 -35.87
CA ARG A 95 29.80 -17.18 -34.95
C ARG A 95 29.74 -15.64 -35.15
N GLY A 96 28.98 -14.97 -34.29
CA GLY A 96 28.71 -13.54 -34.39
C GLY A 96 28.68 -12.93 -33.00
N THR A 97 29.83 -12.47 -32.55
CA THR A 97 30.02 -11.66 -31.35
C THR A 97 29.09 -10.45 -31.40
N THR A 98 28.02 -10.49 -30.62
CA THR A 98 27.12 -9.34 -30.44
C THR A 98 27.77 -8.38 -29.45
N ILE A 99 28.51 -7.40 -29.96
CA ILE A 99 29.07 -6.31 -29.14
C ILE A 99 27.96 -5.31 -28.84
N ILE A 100 27.35 -5.43 -27.66
CA ILE A 100 26.48 -4.40 -27.09
C ILE A 100 27.37 -3.31 -26.50
N GLN A 101 27.65 -2.25 -27.27
CA GLN A 101 28.28 -1.03 -26.76
C GLN A 101 27.28 -0.24 -25.88
N ARG A 102 27.20 -0.59 -24.60
CA ARG A 102 26.81 0.38 -23.56
C ARG A 102 28.04 1.18 -23.19
N ARG A 103 28.00 2.50 -23.44
CA ARG A 103 28.97 3.45 -22.88
C ARG A 103 28.96 3.33 -21.35
N GLY A 104 30.06 2.84 -20.80
CA GLY A 104 30.36 2.83 -19.36
C GLY A 104 30.49 1.42 -18.77
N SER A 105 31.73 0.95 -18.62
CA SER A 105 32.14 -0.35 -18.02
C SER A 105 31.69 -1.60 -18.76
N GLY A 106 32.44 -1.97 -19.80
CA GLY A 106 32.38 -3.30 -20.39
C GLY A 106 33.06 -4.32 -19.47
N VAL A 107 32.26 -5.20 -18.87
CA VAL A 107 32.76 -6.42 -18.22
C VAL A 107 33.07 -7.42 -19.34
N ILE A 108 34.35 -7.74 -19.53
CA ILE A 108 34.78 -8.84 -20.40
C ILE A 108 34.41 -10.12 -19.66
N VAL A 109 33.38 -10.83 -20.12
CA VAL A 109 33.01 -12.13 -19.57
C VAL A 109 33.76 -13.18 -20.37
N ASP A 110 34.72 -13.84 -19.73
CA ASP A 110 35.41 -15.00 -20.32
C ASP A 110 34.38 -16.10 -20.63
N GLU A 111 34.23 -16.42 -21.91
CA GLU A 111 33.22 -17.36 -22.43
C GLU A 111 33.53 -18.84 -22.13
N ASN A 112 34.57 -19.14 -21.35
CA ASN A 112 35.08 -20.50 -21.17
C ASN A 112 34.64 -21.19 -19.87
N VAL A 113 33.64 -20.65 -19.17
CA VAL A 113 33.05 -21.27 -17.97
C VAL A 113 32.07 -22.36 -18.40
N SER A 114 32.32 -23.60 -17.96
CA SER A 114 31.47 -24.78 -18.20
C SER A 114 30.00 -24.51 -17.84
N SER A 115 29.07 -24.99 -18.66
CA SER A 115 27.62 -24.82 -18.42
C SER A 115 27.19 -25.39 -17.07
N ALA A 116 27.84 -26.47 -16.61
CA ALA A 116 27.57 -27.07 -15.32
C ALA A 116 27.91 -26.15 -14.13
N ASP A 117 28.98 -25.37 -14.25
CA ASP A 117 29.40 -24.42 -13.19
C ASP A 117 28.43 -23.24 -13.09
N ARG A 118 27.87 -22.80 -14.23
CA ARG A 118 26.83 -21.76 -14.26
C ARG A 118 25.54 -22.25 -13.60
N GLU A 119 25.11 -23.48 -13.88
CA GLU A 119 23.92 -24.07 -13.27
C GLU A 119 24.07 -24.25 -11.75
N ALA A 120 25.24 -24.70 -11.28
CA ALA A 120 25.52 -24.83 -9.86
C ALA A 120 25.49 -23.48 -9.14
N GLU A 121 26.00 -22.41 -9.77
CA GLU A 121 25.96 -21.07 -9.20
C GLU A 121 24.53 -20.51 -9.13
N ILE A 122 23.71 -20.73 -10.16
CA ILE A 122 22.29 -20.34 -10.13
C ILE A 122 21.56 -21.03 -8.98
N GLN A 123 21.75 -22.34 -8.79
CA GLN A 123 21.14 -23.08 -7.68
C GLN A 123 21.64 -22.63 -6.30
N ARG A 124 22.87 -22.11 -6.21
CA ARG A 124 23.39 -21.52 -4.96
C ARG A 124 22.70 -20.19 -4.68
N LEU A 125 22.59 -19.32 -5.68
CA LEU A 125 21.93 -18.02 -5.56
C LEU A 125 20.44 -18.16 -5.23
N ASP A 126 19.74 -19.12 -5.82
CA ASP A 126 18.33 -19.38 -5.52
C ASP A 126 18.14 -19.81 -4.06
N ARG A 127 18.98 -20.75 -3.57
CA ARG A 127 18.94 -21.15 -2.15
C ARG A 127 19.26 -20.01 -1.20
N GLU A 128 20.21 -19.15 -1.55
CA GLU A 128 20.53 -17.95 -0.75
C GLU A 128 19.37 -16.94 -0.74
N ALA A 129 18.68 -16.78 -1.87
CA ALA A 129 17.51 -15.92 -1.98
C ALA A 129 16.35 -16.43 -1.11
N ASP A 130 16.11 -17.75 -1.12
CA ASP A 130 15.09 -18.40 -0.30
C ASP A 130 15.40 -18.28 1.19
N LEU A 131 16.65 -18.48 1.61
CA LEU A 131 17.07 -18.28 3.00
C LEU A 131 16.85 -16.82 3.45
N LYS A 132 17.27 -15.84 2.64
CA LYS A 132 17.03 -14.42 2.94
C LYS A 132 15.55 -14.05 2.97
N LYS A 133 14.73 -14.71 2.16
CA LYS A 133 13.27 -14.53 2.20
C LYS A 133 12.70 -15.07 3.51
N TRP A 134 13.08 -16.29 3.88
CA TRP A 134 12.67 -16.93 5.13
C TRP A 134 13.09 -16.13 6.37
N GLU A 135 14.32 -15.61 6.41
CA GLU A 135 14.79 -14.78 7.53
C GLU A 135 13.97 -13.49 7.68
N ARG A 136 13.61 -12.85 6.56
CA ARG A 136 12.74 -11.66 6.58
C ARG A 136 11.35 -12.00 7.09
N GLU A 137 10.75 -13.09 6.61
CA GLU A 137 9.44 -13.55 7.08
C GLU A 137 9.46 -13.83 8.59
N LYS A 138 10.49 -14.52 9.08
CA LYS A 138 10.67 -14.80 10.50
C LYS A 138 10.88 -13.54 11.34
N SER A 139 11.60 -12.55 10.81
CA SER A 139 11.77 -11.25 11.49
C SER A 139 10.45 -10.47 11.60
N LEU A 140 9.63 -10.49 10.55
CA LEU A 140 8.31 -9.85 10.52
C LEU A 140 7.33 -10.55 11.46
N GLU A 141 7.38 -11.88 11.56
CA GLU A 141 6.57 -12.64 12.52
C GLU A 141 6.90 -12.25 13.96
N LYS A 142 8.19 -12.20 14.31
CA LYS A 142 8.66 -11.75 15.63
C LYS A 142 8.23 -10.31 15.94
N GLU A 143 8.26 -9.43 14.94
CA GLU A 143 7.79 -8.04 15.10
C GLU A 143 6.28 -7.97 15.38
N ARG A 144 5.48 -8.79 14.68
CA ARG A 144 4.04 -8.90 14.91
C ARG A 144 3.71 -9.44 16.30
N GLU A 145 4.44 -10.44 16.77
CA GLU A 145 4.28 -10.97 18.13
C GLU A 145 4.58 -9.91 19.18
N LEU A 146 5.69 -9.18 19.03
CA LEU A 146 6.06 -8.11 19.95
C LEU A 146 5.04 -6.96 19.92
N ALA A 147 4.49 -6.64 18.75
CA ALA A 147 3.43 -5.64 18.63
C ALA A 147 2.14 -6.08 19.36
N LYS A 148 1.79 -7.37 19.26
CA LYS A 148 0.64 -7.94 19.97
C LYS A 148 0.84 -7.90 21.49
N GLU A 149 2.03 -8.27 21.97
CA GLU A 149 2.36 -8.22 23.40
C GLU A 149 2.28 -6.80 23.96
N ARG A 150 2.81 -5.80 23.22
CA ARG A 150 2.70 -4.39 23.61
C ARG A 150 1.26 -3.91 23.69
N GLU A 151 0.41 -4.33 22.76
CA GLU A 151 -1.01 -3.94 22.77
C GLU A 151 -1.77 -4.62 23.92
N GLU A 152 -1.51 -5.89 24.18
CA GLU A 152 -2.07 -6.59 25.35
C GLU A 152 -1.65 -5.93 26.68
N GLN A 153 -0.39 -5.49 26.77
CA GLN A 153 0.09 -4.74 27.93
C GLN A 153 -0.66 -3.40 28.09
N ARG A 154 -0.86 -2.65 27.00
CA ARG A 154 -1.61 -1.38 27.03
C ARG A 154 -3.06 -1.57 27.47
N ILE A 155 -3.70 -2.66 27.02
CA ILE A 155 -5.06 -3.01 27.43
C ILE A 155 -5.09 -3.30 28.94
N ARG A 156 -4.16 -4.12 29.43
CA ARG A 156 -4.05 -4.46 30.86
C ARG A 156 -3.86 -3.23 31.74
N GLU A 157 -2.96 -2.32 31.36
CA GLU A 157 -2.72 -1.06 32.07
C GLU A 157 -3.93 -0.12 32.01
N ALA A 158 -4.68 -0.12 30.90
CA ALA A 158 -5.92 0.65 30.78
C ALA A 158 -7.03 0.08 31.69
N GLU A 159 -7.18 -1.24 31.76
CA GLU A 159 -8.13 -1.91 32.64
C GLU A 159 -7.81 -1.66 34.12
N GLU A 160 -6.55 -1.76 34.51
CA GLU A 160 -6.12 -1.47 35.88
C GLU A 160 -6.43 -0.01 36.26
N ARG A 161 -6.17 0.94 35.37
CA ARG A 161 -6.54 2.35 35.60
C ARG A 161 -8.05 2.54 35.76
N ARG A 162 -8.87 1.85 34.93
CA ARG A 162 -10.34 1.90 35.08
C ARG A 162 -10.78 1.33 36.43
N TYR A 163 -10.20 0.22 36.85
CA TYR A 163 -10.49 -0.40 38.15
C TYR A 163 -10.12 0.53 39.32
N GLN A 164 -8.96 1.17 39.27
CA GLN A 164 -8.55 2.15 40.29
C GLN A 164 -9.50 3.35 40.34
N GLN A 165 -9.88 3.90 39.19
CA GLN A 165 -10.86 4.99 39.12
C GLN A 165 -12.22 4.61 39.71
N GLU A 166 -12.71 3.40 39.44
CA GLU A 166 -13.97 2.90 40.01
C GLU A 166 -13.87 2.73 41.53
N ARG A 167 -12.74 2.22 42.02
CA ARG A 167 -12.47 2.07 43.45
C ARG A 167 -12.44 3.42 44.17
N GLU A 168 -11.70 4.40 43.65
CA GLU A 168 -11.66 5.76 44.20
C GLU A 168 -13.04 6.43 44.16
N TRP A 169 -13.78 6.24 43.07
CA TRP A 169 -15.13 6.76 42.95
C TRP A 169 -16.06 6.18 44.02
N ARG A 170 -15.99 4.87 44.30
CA ARG A 170 -16.76 4.23 45.38
C ARG A 170 -16.41 4.81 46.75
N ILE A 171 -15.13 4.96 47.06
CA ILE A 171 -14.67 5.56 48.33
C ILE A 171 -15.23 6.98 48.49
N LYS A 172 -15.15 7.81 47.44
CA LYS A 172 -15.71 9.17 47.45
C LYS A 172 -17.22 9.19 47.67
N GLN A 173 -17.95 8.21 47.14
CA GLN A 173 -19.40 8.10 47.38
C GLN A 173 -19.70 7.75 48.84
N GLU A 174 -18.93 6.87 49.46
CA GLU A 174 -19.07 6.51 50.88
C GLU A 174 -18.73 7.70 51.79
N GLU A 175 -17.63 8.41 51.51
CA GLU A 175 -17.27 9.64 52.23
C GLU A 175 -18.40 10.68 52.15
N ASN A 176 -18.95 10.92 50.95
CA ASN A 176 -20.03 11.89 50.78
C ASN A 176 -21.30 11.52 51.58
N LYS A 177 -21.62 10.22 51.68
CA LYS A 177 -22.71 9.74 52.55
C LYS A 177 -22.45 10.03 54.02
N LEU A 178 -21.22 9.82 54.50
CA LEU A 178 -20.82 10.12 55.88
C LEU A 178 -20.96 11.62 56.19
N TYR A 179 -20.49 12.49 55.29
CA TYR A 179 -20.61 13.95 55.46
C TYR A 179 -22.06 14.45 55.45
N ARG A 180 -22.93 13.89 54.57
CA ARG A 180 -24.36 14.25 54.56
C ARG A 180 -25.10 13.83 55.83
N GLY A 181 -24.72 12.73 56.47
CA GLY A 181 -25.34 12.26 57.72
C GLY A 181 -25.08 13.17 58.92
N MET A 182 -23.88 13.76 59.01
CA MET A 182 -23.49 14.62 60.14
C MET A 182 -24.13 16.02 60.13
N GLY A 183 -24.57 16.52 58.96
CA GLY A 183 -25.19 17.84 58.84
C GLY A 183 -26.59 17.97 59.47
N ASN A 184 -27.25 16.85 59.80
CA ASN A 184 -28.65 16.84 60.20
C ASN A 184 -28.88 16.82 61.73
N GLN A 185 -27.83 16.88 62.55
CA GLN A 185 -27.95 16.84 64.02
C GLN A 185 -27.69 18.19 64.73
N ARG A 186 -27.46 19.29 64.00
CA ARG A 186 -27.10 20.59 64.59
C ARG A 186 -28.23 21.62 64.68
N GLY A 187 -29.48 21.19 64.52
CA GLY A 187 -30.65 22.06 64.55
C GLY A 187 -31.79 21.48 65.38
N TYR A 188 -31.57 21.28 66.68
CA TYR A 188 -32.60 21.17 67.72
C TYR A 188 -32.07 21.78 69.01
#